data_AF-A0A3D1J9I5-F1
#
_entry.id   AF-A0A3D1J9I5-F1
#
_cell.length_a   1.000
_cell.length_b   1.000
_cell.length_c   1.000
_cell.angle_alpha   90.00
_cell.angle_beta   90.00
_cell.angle_gamma   90.00
#
_symmetry.space_group_name_H-M   'P 1'
#
loop_
_entity.id
_entity.type
_entity.pdbx_description
1 polymer ?
#
loop_
_entity_poly.entity_id
_entity_poly.type
_entity_poly.pdbx_seq_one_letter_code
_entity_poly.pdbx_strand_id
1 'polypeptide(L)'
;ESIIESAKVVFSKKGLIDATMKDIIEECGISRGGIYLYFNSVDEIFLAVIEQRSQRKFDDVREMITAQVPFETILDKYFADHRDRLLHSISDSMLRAMYEYYYTHKTMASRSLQEAQLTETKRTIHEIFQVGVAQEVLRDEDLEIIAENYMFVIEGLGILALTGHLSQTTIDNQIAMMRRLLPYRE
;
A
#
# COMPACT_ATOMS: atom_id res chain seq x y z
N GLU A 1 2.62 12.47 -18.87
CA GLU A 1 2.39 11.62 -17.68
C GLU A 1 1.94 10.24 -18.16
N SER A 2 2.29 9.16 -17.45
CA SER A 2 1.87 7.81 -17.88
C SER A 2 0.37 7.62 -17.64
N ILE A 3 -0.32 6.88 -18.52
CA ILE A 3 -1.73 6.47 -18.33
C ILE A 3 -1.94 5.91 -16.92
N ILE A 4 -0.95 5.15 -16.42
CA ILE A 4 -0.99 4.51 -15.10
C ILE A 4 -0.97 5.55 -13.96
N GLU A 5 -0.18 6.62 -14.06
CA GLU A 5 -0.16 7.67 -13.02
C GLU A 5 -1.46 8.48 -13.02
N SER A 6 -1.95 8.88 -14.19
CA SER A 6 -3.22 9.59 -14.30
C SER A 6 -4.38 8.75 -13.79
N ALA A 7 -4.41 7.45 -14.13
CA ALA A 7 -5.42 6.54 -13.61
C ALA A 7 -5.35 6.39 -12.09
N LYS A 8 -4.15 6.29 -11.53
CA LYS A 8 -3.95 6.26 -10.06
C LYS A 8 -4.53 7.51 -9.39
N VAL A 9 -4.39 8.69 -9.98
CA VAL A 9 -5.01 9.93 -9.47
C VAL A 9 -6.54 9.81 -9.48
N VAL A 10 -7.12 9.35 -10.59
CA VAL A 10 -8.57 9.13 -10.70
C VAL A 10 -9.07 8.14 -9.65
N PHE A 11 -8.41 6.99 -9.51
CA PHE A 11 -8.77 5.96 -8.53
C PHE A 11 -8.63 6.44 -7.09
N SER A 12 -7.61 7.25 -6.79
CA SER A 12 -7.39 7.78 -5.43
C SER A 12 -8.48 8.78 -5.00
N LYS A 13 -9.04 9.51 -5.97
CA LYS A 13 -10.10 10.51 -5.73
C LYS A 13 -11.52 9.92 -5.78
N LYS A 14 -11.77 9.01 -6.72
CA LYS A 14 -13.14 8.52 -7.02
C LYS A 14 -13.41 7.10 -6.52
N GLY A 15 -12.38 6.33 -6.15
CA GLY A 15 -12.52 4.89 -6.03
C GLY A 15 -12.50 4.20 -7.40
N LEU A 16 -12.71 2.89 -7.43
CA LEU A 16 -12.83 2.10 -8.65
C LEU A 16 -14.26 2.16 -9.22
N ILE A 17 -15.27 2.04 -8.37
CA ILE A 17 -16.68 1.91 -8.80
C ILE A 17 -17.14 3.17 -9.56
N ASP A 18 -16.73 4.35 -9.10
CA ASP A 18 -17.12 5.62 -9.70
C ASP A 18 -16.14 6.10 -10.80
N ALA A 19 -15.05 5.37 -11.04
CA ALA A 19 -14.08 5.71 -12.07
C ALA A 19 -14.53 5.20 -13.44
N THR A 20 -14.37 6.04 -14.46
CA THR A 20 -14.71 5.71 -15.84
C THR A 20 -13.50 5.88 -16.76
N MET A 21 -13.53 5.21 -17.92
CA MET A 21 -12.53 5.44 -18.98
C MET A 21 -12.46 6.92 -19.36
N LYS A 22 -13.60 7.64 -19.35
CA LYS A 22 -13.65 9.06 -19.65
C LYS A 22 -12.83 9.88 -18.64
N ASP A 23 -13.00 9.61 -17.34
CA ASP A 23 -12.24 10.31 -16.30
C ASP A 23 -10.73 10.14 -16.50
N ILE A 24 -10.29 8.92 -16.83
CA ILE A 24 -8.86 8.61 -17.03
C ILE A 24 -8.32 9.27 -18.31
N ILE A 25 -9.10 9.29 -19.39
CA ILE A 25 -8.75 9.98 -20.63
C ILE A 25 -8.57 11.49 -20.38
N GLU A 26 -9.50 12.10 -19.64
CA GLU A 26 -9.47 13.52 -19.31
C GLU A 26 -8.27 13.87 -18.41
N GLU A 27 -7.99 13.06 -17.38
CA GLU A 27 -6.83 13.25 -16.50
C GLU A 27 -5.50 13.07 -17.25
N CYS A 28 -5.42 12.09 -18.16
CA CYS A 28 -4.19 11.80 -18.91
C CYS A 28 -3.93 12.80 -20.04
N GLY A 29 -4.97 13.50 -20.51
CA GLY A 29 -4.87 14.46 -21.62
C GLY A 29 -4.59 13.81 -22.98
N ILE A 30 -4.88 12.51 -23.13
CA ILE A 30 -4.69 11.76 -24.40
C ILE A 30 -6.02 11.60 -25.14
N SER A 31 -5.96 11.23 -26.42
CA SER A 31 -7.18 10.95 -27.18
C SER A 31 -7.84 9.65 -26.73
N ARG A 32 -9.16 9.54 -26.95
CA ARG A 32 -9.90 8.29 -26.73
C ARG A 32 -9.25 7.13 -27.49
N GLY A 33 -8.92 7.29 -28.77
CA GLY A 33 -8.24 6.25 -29.53
C GLY A 33 -6.90 5.85 -28.93
N GLY A 34 -6.14 6.81 -28.38
CA GLY A 34 -4.84 6.57 -27.75
C GLY A 34 -4.91 5.66 -26.53
N ILE A 35 -5.88 5.85 -25.64
CA ILE A 35 -5.98 5.00 -24.43
C ILE A 35 -6.37 3.56 -24.79
N TYR A 36 -7.28 3.40 -25.76
CA TYR A 36 -7.80 2.10 -26.18
C TYR A 36 -6.80 1.26 -26.99
N LEU A 37 -5.64 1.83 -27.37
CA LEU A 37 -4.52 1.05 -27.89
C LEU A 37 -3.81 0.24 -26.79
N TYR A 38 -3.91 0.66 -25.53
CA TYR A 38 -3.22 0.05 -24.40
C TYR A 38 -4.17 -0.69 -23.45
N PHE A 39 -5.39 -0.17 -23.26
CA PHE A 39 -6.31 -0.70 -22.27
C PHE A 39 -7.76 -0.70 -22.77
N ASN A 40 -8.45 -1.81 -22.54
CA ASN A 40 -9.82 -2.04 -22.98
C ASN A 40 -10.85 -1.73 -21.90
N SER A 41 -10.45 -1.70 -20.62
CA SER A 41 -11.35 -1.49 -19.49
C SER A 41 -10.69 -0.77 -18.33
N VAL A 42 -11.52 -0.22 -17.44
CA VAL A 42 -11.09 0.38 -16.17
C VAL A 42 -10.37 -0.65 -15.29
N ASP A 43 -10.86 -1.88 -15.26
CA ASP A 43 -10.25 -2.98 -14.50
C ASP A 43 -8.84 -3.32 -14.99
N GLU A 44 -8.62 -3.33 -16.31
CA GLU A 44 -7.30 -3.60 -16.89
C GLU A 44 -6.28 -2.53 -16.48
N ILE A 45 -6.69 -1.26 -16.52
CA ILE A 45 -5.88 -0.14 -16.06
C ILE A 45 -5.62 -0.26 -14.56
N PHE A 46 -6.65 -0.62 -13.78
CA PHE A 46 -6.55 -0.76 -12.34
C PHE A 46 -5.53 -1.84 -11.94
N LEU A 47 -5.55 -3.00 -12.60
CA LEU A 47 -4.57 -4.06 -12.39
C LEU A 47 -3.15 -3.60 -12.72
N ALA A 48 -2.96 -2.87 -13.82
CA ALA A 48 -1.65 -2.29 -14.18
C ALA A 48 -1.16 -1.27 -13.14
N VAL A 49 -2.07 -0.46 -12.57
CA VAL A 49 -1.77 0.45 -11.46
C VAL A 49 -1.30 -0.33 -10.23
N ILE A 50 -1.98 -1.43 -9.87
CA ILE A 50 -1.58 -2.26 -8.72
C ILE A 50 -0.21 -2.90 -8.94
N GLU A 51 0.03 -3.45 -10.12
CA GLU A 51 1.30 -4.08 -10.47
C GLU A 51 2.45 -3.08 -10.35
N GLN A 52 2.33 -1.90 -10.97
CA GLN A 52 3.35 -0.86 -10.88
C GLN A 52 3.59 -0.39 -9.44
N ARG A 53 2.53 -0.25 -8.64
CA ARG A 53 2.65 0.13 -7.21
C ARG A 53 3.38 -0.93 -6.41
N SER A 54 3.13 -2.21 -6.69
CA SER A 54 3.77 -3.32 -5.99
C SER A 54 5.27 -3.35 -6.29
N GLN A 55 5.65 -3.18 -7.57
CA GLN A 55 7.05 -3.10 -8.00
C GLN A 55 7.78 -1.95 -7.30
N ARG A 56 7.23 -0.72 -7.33
CA ARG A 56 7.87 0.45 -6.71
C ARG A 56 8.09 0.32 -5.21
N LYS A 57 7.14 -0.23 -4.46
CA LYS A 57 7.29 -0.43 -3.01
C LYS A 57 8.52 -1.28 -2.69
N PHE A 58 8.80 -2.29 -3.51
CA PHE A 58 9.97 -3.14 -3.32
C PHE A 58 11.27 -2.47 -3.71
N ASP A 59 11.25 -1.70 -4.79
CA ASP A 59 12.42 -0.95 -5.23
C ASP A 59 12.80 0.10 -4.18
N ASP A 60 11.83 0.83 -3.60
CA ASP A 60 12.07 1.85 -2.58
C ASP A 60 12.81 1.29 -1.35
N VAL A 61 12.38 0.13 -0.82
CA VAL A 61 13.04 -0.50 0.34
C VAL A 61 14.44 -0.99 -0.02
N ARG A 62 14.60 -1.61 -1.21
CA ARG A 62 15.91 -2.06 -1.69
C ARG A 62 16.89 -0.93 -1.92
N GLU A 63 16.42 0.20 -2.43
CA GLU A 63 17.22 1.40 -2.62
C GLU A 63 17.70 1.94 -1.27
N MET A 64 16.82 1.99 -0.26
CA MET A 64 17.19 2.42 1.10
C MET A 64 18.22 1.48 1.74
N ILE A 65 18.09 0.17 1.53
CA ILE A 65 19.08 -0.83 1.97
C ILE A 65 20.43 -0.56 1.32
N THR A 66 20.45 -0.38 -0.01
CA THR A 66 21.67 -0.13 -0.78
C THR A 66 22.34 1.18 -0.35
N ALA A 67 21.54 2.19 -0.05
CA ALA A 67 22.00 3.48 0.47
C ALA A 67 22.37 3.46 1.96
N GLN A 68 22.28 2.31 2.63
CA GLN A 68 22.58 2.13 4.06
C GLN A 68 21.82 3.11 4.96
N VAL A 69 20.56 3.39 4.64
CA VAL A 69 19.71 4.26 5.43
C VAL A 69 19.49 3.64 6.82
N PRO A 70 19.59 4.40 7.92
CA PRO A 70 19.36 3.88 9.26
C PRO A 70 17.98 3.24 9.41
N PHE A 71 17.91 2.10 10.09
CA PHE A 71 16.68 1.33 10.32
C PHE A 71 15.53 2.20 10.84
N GLU A 72 15.79 3.03 11.85
CA GLU A 72 14.77 3.92 12.43
C GLU A 72 14.19 4.89 11.41
N THR A 73 15.02 5.42 10.50
CA THR A 73 14.56 6.31 9.44
C THR A 73 13.66 5.59 8.44
N ILE A 74 14.00 4.34 8.08
CA ILE A 74 13.16 3.52 7.20
C ILE A 74 11.84 3.20 7.88
N LEU A 75 11.88 2.80 9.15
CA LEU A 75 10.70 2.44 9.94
C LEU A 75 9.78 3.66 10.17
N ASP A 76 10.34 4.82 10.49
CA ASP A 76 9.59 6.08 10.62
C ASP A 76 8.89 6.44 9.31
N LYS A 77 9.61 6.35 8.19
CA LYS A 77 9.02 6.61 6.88
C LYS A 77 7.88 5.63 6.58
N TYR A 78 8.09 4.34 6.84
CA TYR A 78 7.07 3.32 6.65
C TYR A 78 5.79 3.65 7.45
N PHE A 79 5.93 3.95 8.74
CA PHE A 79 4.77 4.32 9.56
C PHE A 79 4.13 5.64 9.14
N ALA A 80 4.90 6.64 8.75
CA ALA A 80 4.39 7.91 8.24
C ALA A 80 3.57 7.73 6.96
N ASP A 81 4.07 6.94 6.00
CA ASP A 81 3.36 6.63 4.75
C ASP A 81 2.06 5.88 5.01
N HIS A 82 2.05 4.93 5.97
CA HIS A 82 0.84 4.20 6.34
C HIS A 82 -0.17 5.09 7.06
N ARG A 83 0.31 5.94 7.97
CA ARG A 83 -0.53 6.91 8.68
C ARG A 83 -1.21 7.88 7.73
N ASP A 84 -0.45 8.47 6.80
CA ASP A 84 -0.96 9.40 5.80
C ASP A 84 -2.05 8.75 4.93
N ARG A 85 -1.78 7.52 4.46
CA ARG A 85 -2.73 6.71 3.68
C ARG A 85 -4.04 6.44 4.42
N LEU A 86 -3.99 6.22 5.73
CA LEU A 86 -5.16 5.94 6.57
C LEU A 86 -5.99 7.21 6.81
N LEU A 87 -5.33 8.36 7.05
CA LEU A 87 -6.00 9.64 7.27
C LEU A 87 -6.68 10.18 5.99
N HIS A 88 -6.10 9.91 4.83
CA HIS A 88 -6.64 10.32 3.52
C HIS A 88 -7.41 9.19 2.80
N SER A 89 -7.77 8.13 3.52
CA SER A 89 -8.31 6.86 2.99
C SER A 89 -9.52 6.97 2.05
N ILE A 90 -10.37 8.00 2.22
CA ILE A 90 -11.63 8.15 1.47
C ILE A 90 -11.51 9.11 0.29
N SER A 91 -10.66 10.14 0.37
CA SER A 91 -10.64 11.25 -0.59
C SER A 91 -9.35 11.37 -1.42
N ASP A 92 -8.25 10.76 -0.96
CA ASP A 92 -6.97 10.83 -1.65
C ASP A 92 -6.11 9.59 -1.36
N SER A 93 -6.68 8.41 -1.62
CA SER A 93 -6.01 7.14 -1.34
C SER A 93 -6.53 6.02 -2.22
N MET A 94 -5.62 5.15 -2.65
CA MET A 94 -5.96 3.91 -3.37
C MET A 94 -6.73 2.92 -2.50
N LEU A 95 -6.77 3.10 -1.18
CA LEU A 95 -7.37 2.14 -0.25
C LEU A 95 -8.82 1.82 -0.60
N ARG A 96 -9.63 2.85 -0.87
CA ARG A 96 -11.03 2.69 -1.28
C ARG A 96 -11.13 1.85 -2.56
N ALA A 97 -10.38 2.20 -3.60
CA ALA A 97 -10.41 1.48 -4.88
C ALA A 97 -9.98 0.01 -4.76
N MET A 98 -8.99 -0.29 -3.92
CA MET A 98 -8.56 -1.67 -3.62
C MET A 98 -9.68 -2.50 -3.01
N TYR A 99 -10.35 -1.96 -1.98
CA TYR A 99 -11.42 -2.68 -1.28
C TYR A 99 -12.69 -2.78 -2.11
N GLU A 100 -13.00 -1.78 -2.92
CA GLU A 100 -14.06 -1.86 -3.93
C GLU A 100 -13.79 -3.00 -4.92
N TYR A 101 -12.56 -3.11 -5.46
CA TYR A 101 -12.18 -4.22 -6.33
C TYR A 101 -12.35 -5.59 -5.65
N TYR A 102 -11.89 -5.75 -4.42
CA TYR A 102 -12.06 -7.00 -3.67
C TYR A 102 -13.52 -7.37 -3.46
N TYR A 103 -14.39 -6.37 -3.29
CA TYR A 103 -15.81 -6.60 -3.04
C TYR A 103 -16.61 -6.86 -4.31
N THR A 104 -16.34 -6.12 -5.39
CA THR A 104 -17.05 -6.24 -6.67
C THR A 104 -16.55 -7.39 -7.53
N HIS A 105 -15.28 -7.79 -7.38
CA HIS A 105 -14.67 -8.87 -8.13
C HIS A 105 -14.48 -10.07 -7.20
N LYS A 106 -15.31 -11.09 -7.36
CA LYS A 106 -15.28 -12.33 -6.54
C LYS A 106 -14.74 -13.53 -7.32
N THR A 107 -13.79 -13.28 -8.22
CA THR A 107 -13.16 -14.32 -9.04
C THR A 107 -11.97 -14.93 -8.31
N MET A 108 -11.44 -16.05 -8.82
CA MET A 108 -10.18 -16.59 -8.32
C MET A 108 -9.04 -15.59 -8.49
N ALA A 109 -9.02 -14.86 -9.61
CA ALA A 109 -7.99 -13.86 -9.90
C ALA A 109 -7.97 -12.72 -8.87
N SER A 110 -9.13 -12.20 -8.46
CA SER A 110 -9.20 -11.12 -7.47
C SER A 110 -8.82 -11.60 -6.06
N ARG A 111 -9.16 -12.84 -5.70
CA ARG A 111 -8.68 -13.46 -4.45
C ARG A 111 -7.16 -13.64 -4.44
N SER A 112 -6.61 -14.18 -5.52
CA SER A 112 -5.16 -14.33 -5.65
C SER A 112 -4.44 -12.99 -5.62
N LEU A 113 -5.03 -11.94 -6.20
CA LEU A 113 -4.50 -10.58 -6.10
C LEU A 113 -4.51 -10.07 -4.65
N GLN A 114 -5.59 -10.28 -3.91
CA GLN A 114 -5.67 -9.91 -2.49
C GLN A 114 -4.61 -10.65 -1.66
N GLU A 115 -4.51 -11.97 -1.82
CA GLU A 115 -3.50 -12.81 -1.16
C GLU A 115 -2.08 -12.35 -1.49
N ALA A 116 -1.81 -12.02 -2.75
CA ALA A 116 -0.52 -11.48 -3.17
C ALA A 116 -0.21 -10.14 -2.49
N GLN A 117 -1.18 -9.23 -2.38
CA GLN A 117 -0.97 -7.94 -1.71
C GLN A 117 -0.68 -8.08 -0.21
N LEU A 118 -1.35 -9.02 0.48
CA LEU A 118 -1.07 -9.33 1.89
C LEU A 118 0.34 -9.90 2.04
N THR A 119 0.70 -10.87 1.20
CA THR A 119 2.02 -11.50 1.19
C THR A 119 3.13 -10.48 0.95
N GLU A 120 2.95 -9.60 -0.03
CA GLU A 120 3.91 -8.54 -0.36
C GLU A 120 4.02 -7.50 0.77
N THR A 121 2.92 -7.16 1.43
CA THR A 121 2.95 -6.25 2.59
C THR A 121 3.75 -6.85 3.73
N LYS A 122 3.49 -8.12 4.09
CA LYS A 122 4.27 -8.84 5.10
C LYS A 122 5.75 -8.93 4.73
N ARG A 123 6.06 -9.25 3.47
CA ARG A 123 7.45 -9.32 2.96
C ARG A 123 8.16 -7.97 3.09
N THR A 124 7.51 -6.88 2.72
CA THR A 124 8.07 -5.52 2.85
C THR A 124 8.42 -5.21 4.31
N ILE A 125 7.51 -5.50 5.25
CA ILE A 125 7.73 -5.28 6.69
C ILE A 125 8.92 -6.12 7.17
N HIS A 126 8.95 -7.39 6.80
CA HIS A 126 10.04 -8.28 7.18
C HIS A 126 11.39 -7.82 6.62
N GLU A 127 11.45 -7.36 5.36
CA GLU A 127 12.67 -6.79 4.77
C GLU A 127 13.18 -5.57 5.56
N ILE A 128 12.28 -4.68 6.01
CA ILE A 128 12.64 -3.54 6.87
C ILE A 128 13.24 -4.03 8.20
N PHE A 129 12.66 -5.07 8.82
CA PHE A 129 13.21 -5.64 10.06
C PHE A 129 14.59 -6.26 9.86
N GLN A 130 14.81 -6.92 8.74
CA GLN A 130 16.12 -7.48 8.38
C GLN A 130 17.19 -6.39 8.24
N VAL A 131 16.81 -5.16 7.85
CA VAL A 131 17.72 -4.00 7.94
C VAL A 131 18.13 -3.71 9.39
N GLY A 132 17.17 -3.72 10.31
CA GLY A 132 17.43 -3.53 11.75
C GLY A 132 18.34 -4.60 12.32
N VAL A 133 18.20 -5.87 11.90
CA VAL A 133 19.10 -6.95 12.29
C VAL A 133 20.50 -6.74 11.72
N ALA A 134 20.61 -6.41 10.43
CA ALA A 134 21.89 -6.19 9.76
C ALA A 134 22.66 -4.98 10.32
N GLN A 135 21.94 -3.98 10.83
CA GLN A 135 22.51 -2.80 11.50
C GLN A 135 22.70 -3.00 13.01
N GLU A 136 22.48 -4.21 13.52
CA GLU A 136 22.59 -4.55 14.95
C GLU A 136 21.67 -3.72 15.88
N VAL A 137 20.56 -3.19 15.36
CA VAL A 137 19.54 -2.46 16.13
C VAL A 137 18.52 -3.42 16.72
N LEU A 138 18.17 -4.48 15.98
CA LEU A 138 17.22 -5.51 16.39
C LEU A 138 17.90 -6.83 16.69
N ARG A 139 17.27 -7.63 17.56
CA ARG A 139 17.52 -9.07 17.67
C ARG A 139 16.69 -9.81 16.61
N ASP A 140 17.22 -10.92 16.11
CA ASP A 140 16.50 -11.79 15.18
C ASP A 140 15.60 -12.75 15.98
N GLU A 141 14.55 -12.19 16.57
CA GLU A 141 13.61 -12.88 17.47
C GLU A 141 12.18 -12.58 17.05
N ASP A 142 11.40 -13.62 16.73
CA ASP A 142 9.97 -13.55 16.38
C ASP A 142 9.60 -12.56 15.26
N LEU A 143 10.57 -12.06 14.48
CA LEU A 143 10.37 -11.01 13.48
C LEU A 143 9.33 -11.37 12.41
N GLU A 144 9.25 -12.65 12.04
CA GLU A 144 8.23 -13.17 11.11
C GLU A 144 6.81 -13.05 11.68
N ILE A 145 6.64 -13.37 12.97
CA ILE A 145 5.36 -13.29 13.68
C ILE A 145 4.99 -11.81 13.91
N ILE A 146 5.97 -10.97 14.25
CA ILE A 146 5.76 -9.53 14.43
C ILE A 146 5.37 -8.88 13.08
N ALA A 147 6.00 -9.28 11.97
CA ALA A 147 5.66 -8.78 10.63
C ALA A 147 4.23 -9.16 10.23
N GLU A 148 3.82 -10.38 10.55
CA GLU A 148 2.44 -10.84 10.37
C GLU A 148 1.44 -10.05 11.23
N ASN A 149 1.78 -9.78 12.50
CA ASN A 149 0.97 -8.94 13.37
C ASN A 149 0.81 -7.52 12.81
N TYR A 150 1.90 -6.91 12.34
CA TYR A 150 1.88 -5.58 11.72
C TYR A 150 0.96 -5.57 10.49
N MET A 151 1.07 -6.58 9.62
CA MET A 151 0.19 -6.72 8.46
C MET A 151 -1.28 -6.80 8.90
N PHE A 152 -1.64 -7.63 9.88
CA PHE A 152 -3.02 -7.70 10.39
C PHE A 152 -3.52 -6.36 10.93
N VAL A 153 -2.70 -5.65 11.71
CA VAL A 153 -3.06 -4.36 12.28
C VAL A 153 -3.27 -3.33 11.17
N ILE A 154 -2.38 -3.26 10.19
CA ILE A 154 -2.48 -2.32 9.07
C ILE A 154 -3.75 -2.58 8.23
N GLU A 155 -4.07 -3.83 7.93
CA GLU A 155 -5.28 -4.17 7.18
C GLU A 155 -6.56 -3.87 7.98
N GLY A 156 -6.56 -4.20 9.27
CA GLY A 156 -7.68 -3.88 10.16
C GLY A 156 -7.92 -2.38 10.27
N LEU A 157 -6.86 -1.59 10.41
CA LEU A 157 -6.93 -0.13 10.37
C LEU A 157 -7.45 0.37 9.02
N GLY A 158 -7.05 -0.26 7.92
CA GLY A 158 -7.56 0.08 6.58
C GLY A 158 -9.08 -0.03 6.48
N ILE A 159 -9.66 -1.14 6.94
CA ILE A 159 -11.12 -1.32 7.00
C ILE A 159 -11.78 -0.27 7.90
N LEU A 160 -11.22 -0.01 9.08
CA LEU A 160 -11.78 0.97 10.02
C LEU A 160 -11.73 2.39 9.44
N ALA A 161 -10.70 2.72 8.66
CA ALA A 161 -10.58 3.99 7.97
C ALA A 161 -11.72 4.17 6.95
N LEU A 162 -12.00 3.14 6.14
CA LEU A 162 -13.07 3.18 5.13
C LEU A 162 -14.48 3.25 5.72
N THR A 163 -14.66 2.77 6.95
CA THR A 163 -15.97 2.81 7.64
C THR A 163 -16.15 4.06 8.51
N GLY A 164 -15.17 4.96 8.56
CA GLY A 164 -15.25 6.23 9.32
C GLY A 164 -15.07 6.10 10.84
N HIS A 165 -14.62 4.94 11.33
CA HIS A 165 -14.44 4.67 12.77
C HIS A 165 -13.00 4.87 13.25
N LEU A 166 -12.12 5.40 12.41
CA LEU A 166 -10.70 5.54 12.72
C LEU A 166 -10.35 6.98 13.15
N SER A 167 -9.82 7.12 14.35
CA SER A 167 -9.29 8.39 14.86
C SER A 167 -7.77 8.46 14.69
N GLN A 168 -7.24 9.68 14.54
CA GLN A 168 -5.79 9.92 14.52
C GLN A 168 -5.10 9.35 15.77
N THR A 169 -5.70 9.54 16.95
CA THR A 169 -5.20 8.99 18.22
C THR A 169 -5.12 7.46 18.20
N THR A 170 -6.11 6.79 17.60
CA THR A 170 -6.09 5.33 17.46
C THR A 170 -4.91 4.87 16.59
N ILE A 171 -4.67 5.54 15.46
CA ILE A 171 -3.55 5.24 14.57
C ILE A 171 -2.22 5.41 15.31
N ASP A 172 -2.04 6.56 15.97
CA ASP A 172 -0.81 6.89 16.70
C ASP A 172 -0.54 5.89 17.83
N ASN A 173 -1.58 5.45 18.55
CA ASN A 173 -1.49 4.41 19.58
C ASN A 173 -1.09 3.05 19.01
N GLN A 174 -1.65 2.65 17.85
CA GLN A 174 -1.27 1.39 17.22
C GLN A 174 0.17 1.43 16.70
N ILE A 175 0.63 2.55 16.14
CA ILE A 175 2.04 2.73 15.72
C ILE A 175 2.98 2.63 16.92
N ALA A 176 2.63 3.28 18.04
CA ALA A 176 3.42 3.19 19.27
C ALA A 176 3.47 1.76 19.83
N MET A 177 2.35 1.02 19.78
CA MET A 177 2.30 -0.38 20.20
C MET A 177 3.15 -1.26 19.29
N MET A 178 3.01 -1.11 17.98
CA MET A 178 3.83 -1.81 16.98
C MET A 178 5.32 -1.61 17.27
N ARG A 179 5.78 -0.37 17.50
CA ARG A 179 7.18 -0.09 17.87
C ARG A 179 7.65 -0.84 19.12
N ARG A 180 6.79 -0.95 20.14
CA ARG A 180 7.12 -1.66 21.40
C ARG A 180 7.23 -3.18 21.24
N LEU A 181 6.64 -3.75 20.20
CA LEU A 181 6.76 -5.19 19.91
C LEU A 181 8.13 -5.56 19.33
N LEU A 182 8.89 -4.59 18.82
CA LEU A 182 10.17 -4.88 18.20
C LEU A 182 11.23 -5.26 19.24
N PRO A 183 12.01 -6.33 18.99
CA PRO A 183 13.04 -6.79 19.91
C PRO A 183 14.32 -5.97 19.76
N TYR A 184 14.32 -4.73 20.24
CA TYR A 184 15.51 -3.88 20.25
C TYR A 184 16.66 -4.53 21.04
N ARG A 185 17.88 -4.33 20.55
CA ARG A 185 19.08 -4.63 21.35
C ARG A 185 19.21 -3.60 22.47
N GLU A 186 19.66 -4.05 23.64
CA GLU A 186 20.02 -3.20 24.77
C GLU A 186 21.30 -2.40 24.52
#